data_AF-A0A6L2PP32-F1
#
_entry.id   AF-A0A6L2PP32-F1
#
_cell.length_a   1.000
_cell.length_b   1.000
_cell.length_c   1.000
_cell.angle_alpha   90.00
_cell.angle_beta   90.00
_cell.angle_gamma   90.00
#
_symmetry.space_group_name_H-M   'P 1'
#
loop_
_entity.id
_entity.type
_entity.pdbx_description
1 polymer ?
#
loop_
_entity_poly.entity_id
_entity_poly.type
_entity_poly.pdbx_seq_one_letter_code
_entity_poly.pdbx_strand_id
1 'polypeptide(L)'
;MKSVGPKLVPFFKTVAIYFVLFIPAERPSLFAMLIKCLPIISLIVFVLLHGMSLGDEYTFSRRILTGLLFSCLGDALLLWPQYFMHGMAAFGVAQVMYTAAFGFKPLNATLGAVLYTFGATSVIFLMPGLNGILAVGVPVYSVLLMTMVWRATARVQFFEASTELWTWTKLCSCAGGIVFAVSDTLIGFHHFYKPTPYAQALIMTTYYAAQLGIALSVVDSKASYNKAQASALASKQTTSSTSSHAGHRLKKAIPLR
;
A
#
# COMPACT_ATOMS: atom_id res chain seq x y z
N MET A 1 9.15 -10.79 -20.18
CA MET A 1 9.10 -10.51 -18.73
C MET A 1 10.54 -10.43 -18.23
N LYS A 2 11.05 -9.26 -17.83
CA LYS A 2 12.34 -9.19 -17.11
C LYS A 2 12.17 -10.02 -15.83
N SER A 3 13.09 -10.92 -15.52
CA SER A 3 12.88 -11.90 -14.45
C SER A 3 12.77 -11.21 -13.08
N VAL A 4 11.55 -11.08 -12.56
CA VAL A 4 11.28 -10.56 -11.22
C VAL A 4 11.82 -11.54 -10.16
N GLY A 5 11.73 -12.84 -10.43
CA GLY A 5 12.10 -13.93 -9.52
C GLY A 5 13.50 -13.82 -8.91
N PRO A 6 14.59 -13.71 -9.70
CA PRO A 6 15.94 -13.61 -9.15
C PRO A 6 16.15 -12.43 -8.19
N LYS A 7 15.45 -11.31 -8.41
CA LYS A 7 15.54 -10.13 -7.55
C LYS A 7 14.81 -10.28 -6.22
N LEU A 8 13.90 -11.25 -6.09
CA LEU A 8 13.17 -11.56 -4.85
C LEU A 8 13.85 -12.64 -3.99
N VAL A 9 14.87 -13.32 -4.52
CA VAL A 9 15.62 -14.34 -3.77
C VAL A 9 16.13 -13.82 -2.42
N PRO A 10 16.69 -12.60 -2.29
CA PRO A 10 17.12 -12.07 -1.00
C PRO A 10 15.97 -11.93 0.02
N PHE A 11 14.77 -11.55 -0.43
CA PHE A 11 13.59 -11.42 0.43
C PHE A 11 13.19 -12.79 1.02
N PHE A 12 13.03 -13.82 0.18
CA PHE A 12 12.65 -15.13 0.68
C PHE A 12 13.72 -15.74 1.61
N LYS A 13 15.01 -15.52 1.32
CA LYS A 13 16.10 -15.94 2.21
C LYS A 13 16.03 -15.25 3.57
N THR A 14 15.81 -13.94 3.60
CA THR A 14 15.76 -13.18 4.86
C THR A 14 14.50 -13.49 5.67
N VAL A 15 13.35 -13.75 5.01
CA VAL A 15 12.14 -14.27 5.67
C VAL A 15 12.42 -15.65 6.28
N ALA A 16 13.06 -16.55 5.55
CA ALA A 16 13.43 -17.87 6.07
C ALA A 16 14.37 -17.74 7.29
N ILE A 17 15.38 -16.86 7.22
CA ILE A 17 16.27 -16.60 8.37
C ILE A 17 15.48 -16.09 9.58
N TYR A 18 14.53 -15.16 9.38
CA TYR A 18 13.66 -14.67 10.46
C TYR A 18 12.90 -15.80 11.16
N PHE A 19 12.25 -16.68 10.38
CA PHE A 19 11.45 -17.78 10.93
C PHE A 19 12.27 -18.98 11.43
N VAL A 20 13.50 -19.17 10.94
CA VAL A 20 14.41 -20.20 11.47
C VAL A 20 15.00 -19.76 12.81
N LEU A 21 15.43 -18.50 12.91
CA LEU A 21 15.98 -17.97 14.18
C LEU A 21 14.88 -17.73 15.21
N PHE A 22 13.69 -17.33 14.76
CA PHE A 22 12.47 -17.11 15.55
C PHE A 22 12.73 -16.53 16.94
N ILE A 23 13.47 -15.42 16.99
CA ILE A 23 13.84 -14.79 18.26
C ILE A 23 12.57 -14.30 18.95
N PRO A 24 12.28 -14.72 20.20
CA PRO A 24 11.05 -14.33 20.90
C PRO A 24 10.95 -12.82 21.08
N ALA A 25 9.77 -12.26 20.82
CA ALA A 25 9.51 -10.83 20.90
C ALA A 25 9.75 -10.25 22.31
N GLU A 26 9.69 -11.07 23.36
CA GLU A 26 9.93 -10.68 24.75
C GLU A 26 11.40 -10.38 25.06
N ARG A 27 12.33 -10.71 24.14
CA ARG A 27 13.78 -10.48 24.30
C ARG A 27 14.31 -9.50 23.24
N PRO A 28 13.95 -8.20 23.35
CA PRO A 28 14.37 -7.23 22.37
C PRO A 28 15.90 -7.04 22.40
N SER A 29 16.53 -7.11 21.23
CA SER A 29 17.97 -6.91 21.05
C SER A 29 18.24 -6.27 19.70
N LEU A 30 19.40 -5.61 19.54
CA LEU A 30 19.81 -5.06 18.25
C LEU A 30 19.90 -6.15 17.18
N PHE A 31 20.31 -7.37 17.56
CA PHE A 31 20.34 -8.50 16.65
C PHE A 31 18.93 -8.89 16.18
N ALA A 32 17.97 -9.02 17.10
CA ALA A 32 16.56 -9.30 16.75
C ALA A 32 15.96 -8.21 15.85
N MET A 33 16.28 -6.94 16.13
CA MET A 33 15.88 -5.80 15.30
C MET A 33 16.40 -5.95 13.87
N LEU A 34 17.70 -6.23 13.70
CA LEU A 34 18.30 -6.41 12.39
C LEU A 34 17.61 -7.54 11.63
N ILE A 35 17.46 -8.72 12.26
CA ILE A 35 16.81 -9.88 11.64
C ILE A 35 15.36 -9.59 11.24
N LYS A 36 14.61 -8.84 12.04
CA LYS A 36 13.24 -8.41 11.74
C LYS A 36 13.17 -7.42 10.56
N CYS A 37 14.15 -6.53 10.42
CA CYS A 37 14.15 -5.53 9.35
C CYS A 37 14.68 -6.06 7.99
N LEU A 38 15.48 -7.13 7.99
CA LEU A 38 16.13 -7.67 6.78
C LEU A 38 15.18 -7.99 5.62
N PRO A 39 13.98 -8.58 5.83
CA PRO A 39 13.02 -8.78 4.76
C PRO A 39 12.57 -7.47 4.10
N ILE A 40 12.29 -6.43 4.88
CA ILE A 40 11.85 -5.14 4.34
C ILE A 40 13.01 -4.43 3.62
N ILE A 41 14.23 -4.50 4.16
CA ILE A 41 15.44 -4.00 3.48
C ILE A 41 15.62 -4.70 2.12
N SER A 42 15.36 -6.00 2.04
CA SER A 42 15.42 -6.75 0.78
C SER A 42 14.38 -6.25 -0.23
N LEU A 43 13.17 -5.90 0.21
CA LEU A 43 12.14 -5.30 -0.65
C LEU A 43 12.49 -3.87 -1.08
N ILE A 44 13.10 -3.07 -0.20
CA ILE A 44 13.64 -1.75 -0.55
C ILE A 44 14.63 -1.90 -1.71
N VAL A 45 15.63 -2.77 -1.58
CA VAL A 45 16.61 -3.05 -2.64
C VAL A 45 15.92 -3.54 -3.92
N PHE A 46 14.92 -4.43 -3.81
CA PHE A 46 14.14 -4.90 -4.95
C PHE A 46 13.48 -3.75 -5.73
N VAL A 47 12.86 -2.80 -5.04
CA VAL A 47 12.22 -1.62 -5.65
C VAL A 47 13.27 -0.72 -6.31
N LEU A 48 14.40 -0.46 -5.64
CA LEU A 48 15.52 0.32 -6.19
C LEU A 48 16.03 -0.28 -7.51
N LEU A 49 16.20 -1.60 -7.56
CA LEU A 49 16.68 -2.34 -8.73
C LEU A 49 15.65 -2.45 -9.87
N HIS A 50 14.38 -2.13 -9.64
CA HIS A 50 13.36 -2.07 -10.70
C HIS A 50 13.29 -0.71 -11.41
N GLY A 51 14.05 0.26 -10.93
CA GLY A 51 14.29 1.54 -11.59
C GLY A 51 13.78 2.69 -10.76
N MET A 52 14.70 3.59 -10.41
CA MET A 52 14.41 4.94 -9.96
C MET A 52 14.95 5.90 -11.01
N SER A 53 14.09 6.80 -11.49
CA SER A 53 14.53 8.03 -12.13
C SER A 53 13.76 9.19 -11.50
N LEU A 54 14.25 10.41 -11.71
CA LEU A 54 13.64 11.65 -11.20
C LEU A 54 12.40 12.08 -12.01
N GLY A 55 12.09 11.40 -13.11
CA GLY A 55 10.90 11.68 -13.92
C GLY A 55 9.59 11.27 -13.22
N ASP A 56 8.50 11.93 -13.60
CA ASP A 56 7.15 11.71 -13.04
C ASP A 56 6.68 10.25 -13.15
N GLU A 57 7.20 9.50 -14.14
CA GLU A 57 6.95 8.07 -14.37
C GLU A 57 7.27 7.20 -13.13
N TYR A 58 8.13 7.67 -12.24
CA TYR A 58 8.62 6.95 -11.06
C TYR A 58 8.02 7.43 -9.74
N THR A 59 7.09 8.38 -9.77
CA THR A 59 6.42 8.91 -8.56
C THR A 59 5.77 7.80 -7.74
N PHE A 60 5.16 6.82 -8.43
CA PHE A 60 4.58 5.63 -7.79
C PHE A 60 5.64 4.85 -6.99
N SER A 61 6.71 4.43 -7.66
CA SER A 61 7.78 3.64 -7.05
C SER A 61 8.48 4.38 -5.90
N ARG A 62 8.66 5.70 -6.00
CA ARG A 62 9.22 6.54 -4.93
C ARG A 62 8.34 6.53 -3.69
N ARG A 63 7.02 6.68 -3.85
CA ARG A 63 6.08 6.63 -2.72
C ARG A 63 6.05 5.26 -2.05
N ILE A 64 6.06 4.18 -2.84
CA ILE A 64 6.18 2.80 -2.31
C ILE A 64 7.50 2.62 -1.55
N LEU A 65 8.62 3.09 -2.10
CA LEU A 65 9.93 3.04 -1.46
C LEU A 65 9.94 3.79 -0.12
N THR A 66 9.43 5.02 -0.09
CA THR A 66 9.33 5.80 1.15
C THR A 66 8.45 5.09 2.18
N GLY A 67 7.34 4.49 1.77
CA GLY A 67 6.51 3.67 2.67
C GLY A 67 7.26 2.46 3.22
N LEU A 68 8.07 1.77 2.41
CA LEU A 68 8.90 0.65 2.88
C LEU A 68 9.99 1.10 3.86
N LEU A 69 10.60 2.27 3.65
CA LEU A 69 11.57 2.84 4.59
C LEU A 69 10.94 3.12 5.96
N PHE A 70 9.75 3.73 5.97
CA PHE A 70 9.01 3.98 7.20
C PHE A 70 8.48 2.69 7.85
N SER A 71 8.11 1.69 7.05
CA SER A 71 7.74 0.36 7.57
C SER A 71 8.93 -0.33 8.25
N CYS A 72 10.13 -0.25 7.66
CA CYS A 72 11.36 -0.77 8.25
C CYS A 72 11.71 -0.04 9.55
N LEU A 73 11.51 1.29 9.60
CA LEU A 73 11.67 2.07 10.84
C LEU A 73 10.64 1.65 11.90
N GLY A 74 9.38 1.43 11.47
CA GLY A 74 8.31 0.93 12.31
C GLY A 74 8.66 -0.44 12.92
N ASP A 75 9.20 -1.36 12.13
CA ASP A 75 9.64 -2.69 12.59
C ASP A 75 10.69 -2.61 13.69
N ALA A 76 11.66 -1.70 13.51
CA ALA A 76 12.73 -1.45 14.47
C ALA A 76 12.17 -0.89 15.78
N LEU A 77 11.29 0.10 15.70
CA LEU A 77 10.70 0.76 16.88
C LEU A 77 9.70 -0.15 17.62
N LEU A 78 8.88 -0.91 16.91
CA LEU A 78 7.89 -1.83 17.52
C LEU A 78 8.54 -2.97 18.33
N LEU A 79 9.84 -3.23 18.18
CA LEU A 79 10.51 -4.28 18.94
C LEU A 79 10.56 -3.95 20.44
N TRP A 80 10.66 -2.67 20.81
CA TRP A 80 10.74 -2.23 22.19
C TRP A 80 9.41 -1.62 22.66
N PRO A 81 8.84 -2.09 23.79
CA PRO A 81 7.54 -1.60 24.27
C PRO A 81 7.45 -0.08 24.43
N GLN A 82 8.53 0.56 24.91
CA GLN A 82 8.58 2.02 25.09
C GLN A 82 8.47 2.82 23.79
N TYR A 83 8.81 2.22 22.65
CA TYR A 83 8.76 2.85 21.33
C TYR A 83 7.54 2.43 20.51
N PHE A 84 6.61 1.67 21.10
CA PHE A 84 5.41 1.18 20.43
C PHE A 84 4.65 2.30 19.68
N MET A 85 4.43 3.44 20.35
CA MET A 85 3.74 4.59 19.74
C MET A 85 4.53 5.21 18.58
N HIS A 86 5.86 5.27 18.70
CA HIS A 86 6.72 5.78 17.63
C HIS A 86 6.74 4.83 16.43
N GLY A 87 6.73 3.52 16.68
CA GLY A 87 6.60 2.49 15.65
C GLY A 87 5.25 2.57 14.93
N MET A 88 4.15 2.72 15.69
CA MET A 88 2.82 2.97 15.14
C MET A 88 2.80 4.23 14.28
N ALA A 89 3.41 5.33 14.73
CA ALA A 89 3.48 6.57 13.96
C ALA A 89 4.28 6.37 12.64
N ALA A 90 5.40 5.64 12.68
CA ALA A 90 6.18 5.31 11.49
C ALA A 90 5.35 4.49 10.49
N PHE A 91 4.61 3.48 10.94
CA PHE A 91 3.68 2.74 10.08
C PHE A 91 2.54 3.60 9.55
N GLY A 92 2.02 4.55 10.34
CA GLY A 92 1.03 5.52 9.87
C GLY A 92 1.56 6.38 8.72
N VAL A 93 2.82 6.84 8.80
CA VAL A 93 3.48 7.54 7.68
C VAL A 93 3.62 6.61 6.48
N ALA A 94 3.97 5.33 6.69
CA ALA A 94 4.03 4.36 5.60
C ALA A 94 2.68 4.19 4.88
N GLN A 95 1.58 4.09 5.64
CA GLN A 95 0.22 4.00 5.09
C GLN A 95 -0.15 5.25 4.28
N VAL A 96 0.22 6.44 4.73
CA VAL A 96 0.02 7.69 3.97
C VAL A 96 0.79 7.65 2.65
N MET A 97 2.05 7.20 2.67
CA MET A 97 2.86 7.09 1.46
C MET A 97 2.30 6.05 0.47
N TYR A 98 1.84 4.90 0.97
CA TYR A 98 1.16 3.90 0.14
C TYR A 98 -0.17 4.42 -0.42
N THR A 99 -0.98 5.09 0.40
CA THR A 99 -2.22 5.75 -0.04
C THR A 99 -1.95 6.76 -1.15
N ALA A 100 -0.92 7.60 -0.97
CA ALA A 100 -0.49 8.54 -1.98
C ALA A 100 -0.03 7.82 -3.26
N ALA A 101 0.68 6.68 -3.15
CA ALA A 101 1.07 5.89 -4.32
C ALA A 101 -0.16 5.35 -5.08
N PHE A 102 -1.15 4.83 -4.35
CA PHE A 102 -2.34 4.25 -4.96
C PHE A 102 -3.29 5.29 -5.56
N GLY A 103 -3.27 6.52 -5.04
CA GLY A 103 -4.03 7.65 -5.56
C GLY A 103 -5.53 7.55 -5.30
N PHE A 104 -6.26 8.63 -5.59
CA PHE A 104 -7.69 8.78 -5.26
C PHE A 104 -8.67 8.52 -6.42
N LYS A 105 -8.16 8.09 -7.58
CA LYS A 105 -8.97 7.74 -8.75
C LYS A 105 -8.82 6.26 -9.11
N PRO A 106 -9.91 5.53 -9.40
CA PRO A 106 -11.31 5.95 -9.27
C PRO A 106 -11.74 6.07 -7.79
N LEU A 107 -12.77 6.86 -7.52
CA LEU A 107 -13.31 7.02 -6.17
C LEU A 107 -14.51 6.09 -5.96
N ASN A 108 -14.30 5.00 -5.23
CA ASN A 108 -15.38 4.05 -4.90
C ASN A 108 -15.84 4.28 -3.45
N ALA A 109 -16.76 5.23 -3.25
CA ALA A 109 -17.21 5.63 -1.91
C ALA A 109 -17.88 4.48 -1.13
N THR A 110 -18.65 3.62 -1.81
CA THR A 110 -19.32 2.46 -1.20
C THR A 110 -18.30 1.49 -0.60
N LEU A 111 -17.25 1.14 -1.34
CA LEU A 111 -16.16 0.32 -0.82
C LEU A 111 -15.46 0.99 0.38
N GLY A 112 -15.23 2.29 0.29
CA GLY A 112 -14.66 3.07 1.39
C GLY A 112 -15.52 2.97 2.65
N ALA A 113 -16.84 3.18 2.52
CA ALA A 113 -17.77 3.08 3.64
C ALA A 113 -17.73 1.69 4.30
N VAL A 114 -17.76 0.61 3.51
CA VAL A 114 -17.66 -0.77 4.03
C VAL A 114 -16.37 -0.99 4.83
N LEU A 115 -15.23 -0.55 4.29
CA LEU A 115 -13.94 -0.69 4.96
C LEU A 115 -13.84 0.15 6.23
N TYR A 116 -14.36 1.38 6.23
CA TYR A 116 -14.40 2.20 7.44
C TYR A 116 -15.34 1.62 8.50
N THR A 117 -16.48 1.04 8.13
CA THR A 117 -17.34 0.33 9.07
C THR A 117 -16.62 -0.85 9.71
N PHE A 118 -15.85 -1.61 8.92
CA PHE A 118 -15.01 -2.70 9.46
C PHE A 118 -13.95 -2.16 10.43
N GLY A 119 -13.20 -1.12 10.03
CA GLY A 119 -12.19 -0.49 10.89
C GLY A 119 -12.76 0.11 12.18
N ALA A 120 -13.94 0.74 12.11
CA ALA A 120 -14.65 1.27 13.27
C ALA A 120 -15.09 0.15 14.22
N THR A 121 -15.61 -0.95 13.67
CA THR A 121 -16.00 -2.13 14.45
C THR A 121 -14.79 -2.71 15.19
N SER A 122 -13.66 -2.87 14.51
CA SER A 122 -12.41 -3.31 15.15
C SER A 122 -11.98 -2.37 16.27
N VAL A 123 -12.02 -1.05 16.05
CA VAL A 123 -11.68 -0.06 17.10
C VAL A 123 -12.59 -0.20 18.31
N ILE A 124 -13.91 -0.35 18.12
CA ILE A 124 -14.88 -0.55 19.23
C ILE A 124 -14.50 -1.75 20.09
N PHE A 125 -14.09 -2.87 19.49
CA PHE A 125 -13.63 -4.04 20.24
C PHE A 125 -12.32 -3.80 21.01
N LEU A 126 -11.43 -2.95 20.49
CA LEU A 126 -10.16 -2.64 21.14
C LEU A 126 -10.28 -1.56 22.23
N MET A 127 -11.27 -0.67 22.13
CA MET A 127 -11.45 0.49 23.04
C MET A 127 -11.30 0.17 24.54
N PRO A 128 -11.85 -0.94 25.09
CA PRO A 128 -11.72 -1.24 26.51
C PRO A 128 -10.28 -1.45 26.99
N GLY A 129 -9.35 -1.85 26.12
CA GLY A 129 -7.93 -2.01 26.46
C GLY A 129 -7.05 -0.81 26.10
N LEU A 130 -7.61 0.22 25.48
CA LEU A 130 -6.87 1.43 25.11
C LEU A 130 -6.86 2.43 26.26
N ASN A 131 -5.69 2.96 26.58
CA ASN A 131 -5.49 3.91 27.66
C ASN A 131 -4.67 5.12 27.19
N GLY A 132 -4.91 6.28 27.81
CA GLY A 132 -4.18 7.51 27.53
C GLY A 132 -4.20 7.90 26.05
N ILE A 133 -3.04 8.25 25.49
CA ILE A 133 -2.92 8.70 24.09
C ILE A 133 -3.32 7.63 23.06
N LEU A 134 -3.25 6.34 23.41
CA LEU A 134 -3.61 5.25 22.49
C LEU A 134 -5.12 5.18 22.22
N ALA A 135 -5.96 5.69 23.14
CA ALA A 135 -7.41 5.79 22.92
C ALA A 135 -7.77 6.72 21.75
N VAL A 136 -6.88 7.63 21.36
CA VAL A 136 -7.02 8.51 20.18
C VAL A 136 -6.13 8.02 19.04
N GLY A 137 -4.90 7.59 19.36
CA GLY A 137 -3.91 7.13 18.38
C GLY A 137 -4.39 5.93 17.55
N VAL A 138 -5.01 4.93 18.19
CA VAL A 138 -5.49 3.72 17.49
C VAL A 138 -6.64 4.01 16.53
N PRO A 139 -7.69 4.80 16.91
CA PRO A 139 -8.69 5.24 15.94
C PRO A 139 -8.11 5.99 14.74
N VAL A 140 -7.20 6.95 14.97
CA VAL A 140 -6.55 7.70 13.89
C VAL A 140 -5.76 6.77 12.98
N TYR A 141 -4.98 5.86 13.55
CA TYR A 141 -4.22 4.86 12.82
C TYR A 141 -5.14 3.94 12.00
N SER A 142 -6.26 3.50 12.58
CA SER A 142 -7.27 2.66 11.89
C SER A 142 -7.84 3.37 10.67
N VAL A 143 -8.12 4.68 10.76
CA VAL A 143 -8.57 5.48 9.61
C VAL A 143 -7.52 5.51 8.50
N LEU A 144 -6.24 5.74 8.84
CA LEU A 144 -5.15 5.73 7.86
C LEU A 144 -5.01 4.35 7.19
N LEU A 145 -5.06 3.27 7.97
CA LEU A 145 -4.98 1.90 7.49
C LEU A 145 -6.15 1.57 6.56
N MET A 146 -7.40 1.86 6.96
CA MET A 146 -8.57 1.61 6.12
C MET A 146 -8.56 2.48 4.86
N THR A 147 -8.03 3.71 4.92
CA THR A 147 -7.83 4.55 3.73
C THR A 147 -6.87 3.86 2.76
N MET A 148 -5.73 3.38 3.25
CA MET A 148 -4.72 2.69 2.45
C MET A 148 -5.29 1.44 1.78
N VAL A 149 -6.03 0.61 2.52
CA VAL A 149 -6.72 -0.59 2.00
C VAL A 149 -7.74 -0.19 0.93
N TRP A 150 -8.58 0.81 1.23
CA TRP A 150 -9.58 1.30 0.28
C TRP A 150 -8.95 1.74 -1.03
N ARG A 151 -7.87 2.51 -0.97
CA ARG A 151 -7.18 2.99 -2.17
C ARG A 151 -6.48 1.86 -2.91
N ALA A 152 -5.93 0.87 -2.20
CA ALA A 152 -5.32 -0.31 -2.82
C ALA A 152 -6.37 -1.16 -3.58
N THR A 153 -7.54 -1.38 -2.99
CA THR A 153 -8.61 -2.21 -3.56
C THR A 153 -9.38 -1.50 -4.67
N ALA A 154 -9.65 -0.20 -4.53
CA ALA A 154 -10.37 0.59 -5.54
C ALA A 154 -9.66 0.61 -6.90
N ARG A 155 -8.33 0.39 -6.93
CA ARG A 155 -7.54 0.33 -8.16
C ARG A 155 -7.83 -0.88 -9.05
N VAL A 156 -8.36 -1.98 -8.51
CA VAL A 156 -8.62 -3.20 -9.28
C VAL A 156 -9.92 -3.11 -10.09
N GLN A 157 -10.78 -2.12 -9.83
CA GLN A 157 -12.02 -1.86 -10.59
C GLN A 157 -12.84 -3.13 -10.86
N PHE A 158 -13.06 -3.94 -9.81
CA PHE A 158 -13.79 -5.22 -9.88
C PHE A 158 -15.16 -5.15 -10.58
N PHE A 159 -15.81 -3.98 -10.61
CA PHE A 159 -17.20 -3.78 -11.02
C PHE A 159 -17.41 -2.83 -12.21
N GLU A 160 -16.35 -2.26 -12.79
CA GLU A 160 -16.48 -1.42 -13.99
C GLU A 160 -16.13 -2.23 -15.23
N ALA A 161 -17.04 -2.24 -16.21
CA ALA A 161 -16.89 -2.84 -17.54
C ALA A 161 -15.88 -2.06 -18.43
N SER A 162 -14.85 -1.46 -17.83
CA SER A 162 -13.77 -0.81 -18.56
C SER A 162 -12.78 -1.85 -19.03
N THR A 163 -12.45 -1.82 -20.32
CA THR A 163 -11.56 -2.72 -21.07
C THR A 163 -10.09 -2.69 -20.60
N GLU A 164 -9.79 -2.05 -19.48
CA GLU A 164 -8.48 -2.04 -18.84
C GLU A 164 -8.28 -3.36 -18.10
N LEU A 165 -7.69 -4.34 -18.80
CA LEU A 165 -7.33 -5.66 -18.24
C LEU A 165 -6.69 -5.51 -16.85
N TRP A 166 -7.17 -6.36 -15.94
CA TRP A 166 -6.64 -6.58 -14.61
C TRP A 166 -5.14 -6.79 -14.69
N THR A 167 -4.37 -5.82 -14.24
CA THR A 167 -2.91 -5.97 -14.19
C THR A 167 -2.56 -6.70 -12.91
N TRP A 168 -1.74 -7.74 -13.01
CA TRP A 168 -1.24 -8.50 -11.85
C TRP A 168 -0.69 -7.58 -10.74
N THR A 169 -0.08 -6.44 -11.09
CA THR A 169 0.45 -5.46 -10.14
C THR A 169 -0.63 -4.73 -9.33
N LYS A 170 -1.80 -4.46 -9.93
CA LYS A 170 -2.97 -3.89 -9.23
C LYS A 170 -3.52 -4.90 -8.21
N LEU A 171 -3.57 -6.19 -8.59
CA LEU A 171 -3.94 -7.27 -7.68
C LEU A 171 -2.97 -7.42 -6.52
N CYS A 172 -1.66 -7.33 -6.77
CA CYS A 172 -0.65 -7.37 -5.71
C CYS A 172 -0.81 -6.23 -4.71
N SER A 173 -1.09 -4.99 -5.15
CA SER A 173 -1.38 -3.90 -4.21
C SER A 173 -2.65 -4.16 -3.40
N CYS A 174 -3.72 -4.68 -4.01
CA CYS A 174 -4.97 -4.98 -3.34
C CYS A 174 -4.80 -6.09 -2.29
N ALA A 175 -4.23 -7.23 -2.69
CA ALA A 175 -3.95 -8.33 -1.78
C ALA A 175 -2.99 -7.89 -0.67
N GLY A 176 -1.95 -7.15 -1.02
CA GLY A 176 -0.99 -6.59 -0.07
C GLY A 176 -1.66 -5.69 0.98
N GLY A 177 -2.50 -4.76 0.56
CA GLY A 177 -3.23 -3.86 1.47
C GLY A 177 -4.17 -4.62 2.42
N ILE A 178 -4.96 -5.57 1.90
CA ILE A 178 -5.88 -6.37 2.73
C ILE A 178 -5.09 -7.20 3.77
N VAL A 179 -4.02 -7.88 3.35
CA VAL A 179 -3.19 -8.69 4.26
C VAL A 179 -2.46 -7.79 5.28
N PHE A 180 -2.11 -6.55 4.91
CA PHE A 180 -1.57 -5.56 5.85
C PHE A 180 -2.57 -5.28 6.97
N ALA A 181 -3.84 -5.03 6.61
CA ALA A 181 -4.88 -4.79 7.60
C ALA A 181 -5.12 -6.00 8.52
N VAL A 182 -4.99 -7.22 8.00
CA VAL A 182 -5.04 -8.44 8.82
C VAL A 182 -3.88 -8.47 9.82
N SER A 183 -2.66 -8.20 9.38
CA SER A 183 -1.48 -8.11 10.26
C SER A 183 -1.69 -7.11 11.40
N ASP A 184 -2.13 -5.89 11.08
CA ASP A 184 -2.33 -4.83 12.08
C ASP A 184 -3.50 -5.13 13.03
N THR A 185 -4.55 -5.79 12.52
CA THR A 185 -5.64 -6.27 13.37
C THR A 185 -5.12 -7.31 14.36
N LEU A 186 -4.26 -8.24 13.94
CA LEU A 186 -3.63 -9.21 14.85
C LEU A 186 -2.77 -8.53 15.92
N ILE A 187 -2.01 -7.48 15.56
CA ILE A 187 -1.26 -6.65 16.54
C ILE A 187 -2.23 -6.03 17.54
N GLY A 188 -3.28 -5.35 17.06
CA GLY A 188 -4.25 -4.65 17.92
C GLY A 188 -4.95 -5.60 18.90
N PHE A 189 -5.43 -6.75 18.41
CA PHE A 189 -6.08 -7.75 19.25
C PHE A 189 -5.14 -8.36 20.29
N HIS A 190 -3.91 -8.70 19.89
CA HIS A 190 -2.91 -9.26 20.81
C HIS A 190 -2.53 -8.27 21.93
N HIS A 191 -2.38 -6.99 21.62
CA HIS A 191 -1.97 -5.97 22.59
C HIS A 191 -3.10 -5.38 23.44
N PHE A 192 -4.30 -5.21 22.88
CA PHE A 192 -5.37 -4.42 23.51
C PHE A 192 -6.65 -5.19 23.82
N TYR A 193 -6.77 -6.45 23.40
CA TYR A 193 -7.96 -7.24 23.70
C TYR A 193 -7.62 -8.51 24.48
N LYS A 194 -6.90 -9.44 23.86
CA LYS A 194 -6.49 -10.69 24.48
C LYS A 194 -5.24 -11.26 23.81
N PRO A 195 -4.30 -11.82 24.59
CA PRO A 195 -3.15 -12.53 24.03
C PRO A 195 -3.58 -13.58 23.01
N THR A 196 -3.20 -13.35 21.76
CA THR A 196 -3.45 -14.29 20.66
C THR A 196 -2.37 -15.38 20.65
N PRO A 197 -2.73 -16.67 20.55
CA PRO A 197 -1.74 -17.74 20.46
C PRO A 197 -0.94 -17.61 19.16
N TYR A 198 0.37 -17.85 19.23
CA TYR A 198 1.30 -17.74 18.09
C TYR A 198 1.30 -16.37 17.40
N ALA A 199 0.95 -15.29 18.12
CA ALA A 199 0.80 -13.95 17.56
C ALA A 199 2.01 -13.51 16.72
N GLN A 200 3.23 -13.69 17.23
CA GLN A 200 4.45 -13.32 16.50
C GLN A 200 4.52 -13.98 15.12
N ALA A 201 4.22 -15.27 15.01
CA ALA A 201 4.26 -15.96 13.73
C ALA A 201 3.17 -15.44 12.78
N LEU A 202 1.93 -15.35 13.25
CA LEU A 202 0.78 -14.91 12.44
C LEU A 202 0.96 -13.47 11.94
N ILE A 203 1.37 -12.56 12.81
CA ILE A 203 1.64 -11.16 12.48
C ILE A 203 2.75 -11.09 11.44
N MET A 204 3.88 -11.73 11.67
CA MET A 204 5.04 -11.56 10.78
C MET A 204 4.84 -12.25 9.42
N THR A 205 4.12 -13.38 9.36
CA THR A 205 3.79 -14.03 8.09
C THR A 205 2.86 -13.15 7.26
N THR A 206 1.79 -12.63 7.86
CA THR A 206 0.85 -11.74 7.17
C THR A 206 1.54 -10.43 6.77
N TYR A 207 2.30 -9.83 7.68
CA TYR A 207 3.05 -8.60 7.42
C TYR A 207 4.04 -8.71 6.25
N TYR A 208 4.91 -9.73 6.24
CA TYR A 208 5.87 -9.88 5.14
C TYR A 208 5.19 -10.19 3.81
N ALA A 209 4.10 -10.97 3.82
CA ALA A 209 3.29 -11.21 2.62
C ALA A 209 2.63 -9.92 2.11
N ALA A 210 2.12 -9.07 3.02
CA ALA A 210 1.55 -7.78 2.70
C ALA A 210 2.57 -6.86 2.02
N GLN A 211 3.75 -6.73 2.63
CA GLN A 211 4.84 -5.90 2.13
C GLN A 211 5.37 -6.39 0.78
N LEU A 212 5.47 -7.71 0.58
CA LEU A 212 5.81 -8.29 -0.71
C LEU A 212 4.79 -7.88 -1.78
N GLY A 213 3.49 -8.00 -1.50
CA GLY A 213 2.43 -7.61 -2.44
C GLY A 213 2.49 -6.12 -2.81
N ILE A 214 2.71 -5.26 -1.82
CA ILE A 214 2.85 -3.81 -2.03
C ILE A 214 4.11 -3.51 -2.86
N ALA A 215 5.25 -4.10 -2.53
CA ALA A 215 6.51 -3.90 -3.28
C ALA A 215 6.40 -4.40 -4.72
N LEU A 216 5.76 -5.54 -4.95
CA LEU A 216 5.53 -6.11 -6.27
C LEU A 216 4.66 -5.23 -7.18
N SER A 217 3.83 -4.37 -6.60
CA SER A 217 2.99 -3.45 -7.38
C SER A 217 3.78 -2.44 -8.23
N VAL A 218 5.10 -2.30 -8.03
CA VAL A 218 5.96 -1.38 -8.80
C VAL A 218 6.43 -1.94 -10.16
N VAL A 219 6.34 -3.25 -10.39
CA VAL A 219 7.02 -3.93 -11.53
C VAL A 219 6.61 -3.38 -12.90
N ASP A 220 5.32 -3.10 -13.10
CA ASP A 220 4.77 -2.59 -14.37
C ASP A 220 4.40 -1.09 -14.31
N SER A 221 4.89 -0.37 -13.31
CA SER A 221 4.53 1.05 -13.07
C SER A 221 4.86 1.93 -14.27
N LYS A 222 6.05 1.80 -14.85
CA LYS A 222 6.48 2.55 -16.04
C LYS A 222 5.63 2.25 -17.29
N ALA A 223 5.36 0.97 -17.54
CA ALA A 223 4.53 0.57 -18.69
C ALA A 223 3.10 1.12 -18.54
N SER A 224 2.56 1.08 -17.32
CA SER A 224 1.25 1.65 -17.00
C SER A 224 1.21 3.17 -17.19
N TYR A 225 2.27 3.88 -16.77
CA TYR A 225 2.39 5.33 -16.97
C TYR A 225 2.42 5.71 -18.46
N ASN A 226 3.26 5.04 -19.26
CA ASN A 226 3.36 5.32 -20.70
C ASN A 226 2.03 5.10 -21.42
N LYS A 227 1.31 4.02 -21.07
CA LYS A 227 -0.02 3.73 -21.63
C LYS A 227 -1.04 4.83 -21.27
N ALA A 228 -1.04 5.30 -20.03
CA ALA A 228 -1.92 6.38 -19.58
C ALA A 228 -1.61 7.72 -20.27
N GLN A 229 -0.33 8.01 -20.53
CA GLN A 229 0.06 9.21 -21.27
C GLN A 229 -0.42 9.13 -22.73
N ALA A 230 -0.24 7.99 -23.39
CA ALA A 230 -0.69 7.76 -24.76
C ALA A 230 -2.21 7.90 -24.91
N SER A 231 -3.00 7.37 -23.97
CA SER A 231 -4.47 7.51 -23.99
C SER A 231 -4.92 8.95 -23.75
N ALA A 232 -4.23 9.70 -22.88
CA ALA A 232 -4.51 11.12 -22.65
C ALA A 232 -4.17 12.00 -23.86
N LEU A 233 -3.12 11.67 -24.61
CA LEU A 233 -2.78 12.31 -25.89
C LEU A 233 -3.84 12.02 -26.96
N ALA A 234 -4.28 10.76 -27.08
CA ALA A 234 -5.30 10.34 -28.05
C ALA A 234 -6.67 11.00 -27.77
N SER A 235 -7.07 11.14 -26.50
CA SER A 235 -8.33 11.80 -26.15
C SER A 235 -8.31 13.29 -26.47
N LYS A 236 -7.17 13.98 -26.26
CA LYS A 236 -6.98 15.39 -26.65
C LYS A 236 -7.04 15.62 -28.16
N GLN A 237 -6.54 14.69 -28.97
CA GLN A 237 -6.63 14.77 -30.44
C GLN A 237 -8.06 14.51 -30.94
N THR A 238 -8.81 13.66 -30.26
CA THR A 238 -10.21 13.37 -30.62
C THR A 238 -11.14 14.54 -30.30
N THR A 239 -10.91 15.26 -29.20
CA THR A 239 -11.68 16.47 -28.84
C THR A 239 -11.31 17.69 -29.68
N SER A 240 -10.08 17.81 -30.17
CA SER A 240 -9.68 18.91 -31.07
C SER A 240 -10.20 18.73 -32.50
N SER A 241 -10.33 17.50 -33.00
CA SER A 241 -10.90 17.23 -34.33
C SER A 241 -12.42 17.42 -34.37
N THR A 242 -13.14 17.07 -33.30
CA THR A 242 -14.59 17.32 -33.18
C THR A 242 -14.93 18.81 -33.04
N SER A 243 -14.11 19.61 -32.33
CA SER A 243 -14.33 21.06 -32.22
C SER A 243 -14.05 21.80 -33.54
N SER A 244 -13.05 21.37 -34.31
CA SER A 244 -12.77 21.88 -35.66
C SER A 244 -13.93 21.60 -36.64
N HIS A 245 -14.53 20.41 -36.58
CA HIS A 245 -15.65 20.05 -37.45
C HIS A 245 -16.95 20.80 -37.09
N ALA A 246 -17.20 21.08 -35.81
CA ALA A 246 -18.35 21.86 -35.35
C ALA A 246 -18.24 23.34 -35.77
N GLY A 247 -17.04 23.94 -35.70
CA GLY A 247 -16.79 25.31 -36.15
C GLY A 247 -17.05 25.54 -37.64
N HIS A 248 -16.83 24.51 -38.47
CA HIS A 248 -17.05 24.59 -39.91
C HIS A 248 -18.53 24.47 -40.32
N ARG A 249 -19.40 23.88 -39.49
CA ARG A 249 -20.86 23.84 -39.72
C ARG A 249 -21.57 25.14 -39.31
N LEU A 250 -21.10 25.84 -38.27
CA LEU A 250 -21.68 27.11 -37.84
C LEU A 250 -21.43 28.28 -38.81
N LYS A 251 -20.33 28.27 -39.58
CA LYS A 251 -20.06 29.30 -40.60
C LYS A 251 -20.92 29.20 -41.88
N LYS A 252 -21.69 28.12 -42.07
CA LYS A 252 -22.60 27.96 -43.22
C LYS A 252 -24.06 28.37 -42.95
N ALA A 253 -24.37 28.87 -41.75
CA ALA A 253 -25.75 29.18 -41.32
C ALA A 253 -26.00 30.67 -41.04
N ILE A 254 -25.33 31.58 -41.75
CA ILE A 254 -25.66 33.01 -41.71
C ILE A 254 -26.22 33.41 -43.10
N PRO A 255 -27.55 33.52 -43.26
CA PRO A 255 -28.12 34.13 -44.45
C PRO A 255 -27.97 35.64 -44.33
N LEU A 256 -27.18 36.24 -45.22
CA LEU A 256 -27.13 37.69 -45.42
C LEU A 256 -28.50 38.12 -46.01
N ARG A 257 -29.15 39.06 -45.31
CA ARG A 257 -30.33 39.80 -45.78
C ARG A 257 -29.92 40.87 -46.77
#